data_AF-A0A4Y8K1Y8-F1
#
_entry.id   AF-A0A4Y8K1Y8-F1
#
_cell.length_a   1.000
_cell.length_b   1.000
_cell.length_c   1.000
_cell.angle_alpha   90.00
_cell.angle_beta   90.00
_cell.angle_gamma   90.00
#
_symmetry.space_group_name_H-M   'P 1'
#
loop_
_entity.id
_entity.type
_entity.pdbx_description
1 polymer ?
#
loop_
_entity_poly.entity_id
_entity_poly.type
_entity_poly.pdbx_seq_one_letter_code
_entity_poly.pdbx_strand_id
1 'polypeptide(L)'
;RQQGRQLRHAHHHNTAQNSATLLTQGGPVDRGLADVATISLLHERTARENATVNEQLQRALNSRVFIEQAKGVIAERNGINMDEAFQRLREHARSRQEPMHTSAADVISSRVMI
;
A
#
# COMPACT_ATOMS: atom_id res chain seq x y z
N ARG A 1 24.20 -8.19 49.26
CA ARG A 1 22.80 -8.15 48.78
C ARG A 1 22.78 -8.17 47.23
N GLN A 2 23.03 -9.32 46.62
CA GLN A 2 23.04 -9.51 45.15
C GLN A 2 22.14 -10.67 44.66
N GLN A 3 21.51 -11.44 45.57
CA GLN A 3 20.74 -12.64 45.21
C GLN A 3 19.33 -12.36 44.63
N GLY A 4 18.82 -11.13 44.72
CA GLY A 4 17.46 -10.79 44.25
C GLY A 4 17.34 -10.44 42.76
N ARG A 5 18.45 -10.27 42.03
CA ARG A 5 18.44 -9.81 40.63
C ARG A 5 18.54 -10.93 39.58
N GLN A 6 18.90 -12.16 39.98
CA GLN A 6 19.06 -13.28 39.04
C GLN A 6 17.76 -14.08 38.82
N LEU A 7 16.81 -14.03 39.74
CA LEU A 7 15.57 -14.83 39.66
C LEU A 7 14.49 -14.26 38.72
N ARG A 8 14.61 -13.00 38.26
CA ARG A 8 13.64 -12.39 37.34
C ARG A 8 13.95 -12.57 35.85
N HIS A 9 15.17 -12.99 35.50
CA HIS A 9 15.56 -13.21 34.10
C HIS A 9 15.30 -14.65 33.61
N ALA A 10 15.12 -15.61 34.52
CA ALA A 10 14.88 -17.01 34.16
C ALA A 10 13.41 -17.30 33.71
N HIS A 11 12.46 -16.42 34.01
CA HIS A 11 11.03 -16.69 33.78
C HIS A 11 10.49 -16.20 32.42
N HIS A 12 11.10 -15.19 31.79
CA HIS A 12 10.64 -14.70 30.47
C HIS A 12 11.21 -15.49 29.29
N HIS A 13 12.35 -16.17 29.46
CA HIS A 13 12.93 -17.04 28.43
C HIS A 13 12.19 -18.39 28.34
N ASN A 14 11.67 -18.88 29.46
CA ASN A 14 10.99 -20.16 29.56
C ASN A 14 9.66 -20.20 28.78
N THR A 15 8.90 -19.11 28.77
CA THR A 15 7.58 -19.06 28.11
C THR A 15 7.68 -19.02 26.57
N ALA A 16 8.73 -18.42 26.01
CA ALA A 16 8.96 -18.42 24.56
C ALA A 16 9.55 -19.74 24.05
N GLN A 17 10.44 -20.37 24.84
CA GLN A 17 10.96 -21.70 24.53
C GLN A 17 9.91 -22.79 24.69
N ASN A 18 9.00 -22.73 25.67
CA ASN A 18 7.92 -23.72 25.81
C ASN A 18 6.94 -23.70 24.63
N SER A 19 6.58 -22.53 24.11
CA SER A 19 5.70 -22.40 22.95
C SER A 19 6.33 -22.98 21.67
N ALA A 20 7.62 -22.71 21.46
CA ALA A 20 8.38 -23.29 20.34
C ALA A 20 8.62 -24.80 20.52
N THR A 21 8.74 -25.28 21.76
CA THR A 21 8.96 -26.70 22.07
C THR A 21 7.68 -27.52 21.93
N LEU A 22 6.51 -26.98 22.30
CA LEU A 22 5.22 -27.64 22.06
C LEU A 22 4.93 -27.87 20.58
N LEU A 23 5.37 -26.95 19.70
CA LEU A 23 5.28 -27.11 18.25
C LEU A 23 6.26 -28.16 17.69
N THR A 24 7.32 -28.51 18.43
CA THR A 24 8.35 -29.46 17.96
C THR A 24 8.21 -30.88 18.53
N GLN A 25 7.50 -31.02 19.67
CA GLN A 25 7.32 -32.29 20.40
C GLN A 25 6.03 -33.06 20.04
N GLY A 26 5.20 -32.52 19.15
CA GLY A 26 3.96 -33.15 18.70
C GLY A 26 4.19 -34.27 17.67
N GLY A 27 3.23 -35.19 17.57
CA GLY A 27 3.27 -36.30 16.62
C GLY A 27 3.29 -35.82 15.16
N PRO A 28 3.44 -36.74 14.19
CA PRO A 28 3.47 -36.37 12.76
C PRO A 28 2.25 -35.57 12.30
N VAL A 29 1.09 -35.73 12.97
CA VAL A 29 -0.12 -34.93 12.74
C VAL A 29 0.05 -33.48 13.22
N ASP A 30 0.60 -33.26 14.42
CA ASP A 30 0.80 -31.92 14.99
C ASP A 30 1.80 -31.10 14.17
N ARG A 31 2.87 -31.74 13.69
CA ARG A 31 3.85 -31.12 12.80
C ARG A 31 3.23 -30.75 11.44
N GLY A 32 2.44 -31.65 10.86
CA GLY A 32 1.72 -31.38 9.61
C GLY A 32 0.74 -30.20 9.75
N LEU A 33 0.04 -30.08 10.88
CA LEU A 33 -0.83 -28.95 11.17
C LEU A 33 -0.05 -27.63 11.34
N ALA A 34 1.11 -27.67 12.00
CA ALA A 34 1.98 -26.51 12.12
C ALA A 34 2.54 -26.04 10.76
N ASP A 35 2.91 -26.98 9.88
CA ASP A 35 3.38 -26.68 8.53
C ASP A 35 2.26 -26.07 7.68
N VAL A 36 1.05 -26.65 7.72
CA VAL A 36 -0.12 -26.09 7.02
C VAL A 36 -0.45 -24.69 7.54
N ALA A 37 -0.47 -24.47 8.86
CA ALA A 37 -0.71 -23.15 9.44
C ALA A 37 0.35 -22.12 8.99
N THR A 38 1.62 -22.54 8.90
CA THR A 38 2.71 -21.70 8.42
C THR A 38 2.54 -21.34 6.95
N ILE A 39 2.22 -22.32 6.10
CA ILE A 39 1.95 -22.12 4.67
C ILE A 39 0.74 -21.20 4.49
N SER A 40 -0.36 -21.45 5.21
CA SER A 40 -1.58 -20.64 5.14
C SER A 40 -1.31 -19.19 5.53
N LEU A 41 -0.54 -18.94 6.58
CA LEU A 41 -0.19 -17.57 7.01
C LEU A 41 0.70 -16.85 5.99
N LEU A 42 1.70 -17.55 5.43
CA LEU A 42 2.55 -16.98 4.37
C LEU A 42 1.72 -16.64 3.13
N HIS A 43 0.83 -17.53 2.73
CA HIS A 43 -0.06 -17.32 1.59
C HIS A 43 -0.99 -16.13 1.81
N GLU A 44 -1.58 -16.00 3.00
CA GLU A 44 -2.43 -14.86 3.37
C GLU A 44 -1.67 -13.53 3.31
N ARG A 45 -0.41 -13.50 3.79
CA ARG A 45 0.46 -12.31 3.71
C ARG A 45 0.75 -11.93 2.27
N THR A 46 1.23 -12.87 1.46
CA THR A 46 1.50 -12.63 0.04
C THR A 46 0.25 -12.20 -0.72
N ALA A 47 -0.91 -12.79 -0.44
CA ALA A 47 -2.18 -12.38 -1.04
C ALA A 47 -2.55 -10.93 -0.67
N ARG A 48 -2.38 -10.52 0.59
CA ARG A 48 -2.61 -9.14 1.04
C ARG A 48 -1.65 -8.13 0.41
N GLU A 49 -0.37 -8.48 0.30
CA GLU A 49 0.64 -7.65 -0.36
C GLU A 49 0.31 -7.46 -1.84
N ASN A 50 -0.01 -8.56 -2.53
CA ASN A 50 -0.42 -8.52 -3.93
C ASN A 50 -1.70 -7.69 -4.13
N ALA A 51 -2.70 -7.84 -3.26
CA ALA A 51 -3.91 -7.02 -3.31
C ALA A 51 -3.58 -5.52 -3.17
N THR A 52 -2.71 -5.18 -2.23
CA THR A 52 -2.28 -3.79 -2.00
C THR A 52 -1.57 -3.20 -3.23
N VAL A 53 -0.64 -3.95 -3.83
CA VAL A 53 0.07 -3.52 -5.05
C VAL A 53 -0.89 -3.37 -6.22
N ASN A 54 -1.81 -4.33 -6.39
CA ASN A 54 -2.80 -4.28 -7.46
C ASN A 54 -3.68 -3.04 -7.34
N GLU A 55 -4.16 -2.72 -6.14
CA GLU A 55 -4.91 -1.50 -5.89
C GLU A 55 -4.11 -0.22 -6.18
N GLN A 56 -2.84 -0.18 -5.77
CA GLN A 56 -1.96 0.98 -6.05
C GLN A 56 -1.77 1.17 -7.56
N LEU A 57 -1.54 0.09 -8.29
CA LEU A 57 -1.43 0.12 -9.74
C LEU A 57 -2.73 0.58 -10.40
N GLN A 58 -3.87 0.02 -9.98
CA GLN A 58 -5.17 0.40 -10.52
C GLN A 58 -5.47 1.89 -10.27
N ARG A 59 -5.13 2.42 -9.08
CA ARG A 59 -5.23 3.85 -8.78
C ARG A 59 -4.34 4.68 -9.70
N ALA A 60 -3.10 4.27 -9.93
CA ALA A 60 -2.18 4.97 -10.83
C ALA A 60 -2.66 4.97 -12.30
N LEU A 61 -3.17 3.83 -12.79
CA LEU A 61 -3.71 3.71 -14.14
C LEU A 61 -4.97 4.56 -14.33
N ASN A 62 -5.89 4.53 -13.38
CA ASN A 62 -7.10 5.36 -13.40
C ASN A 62 -6.74 6.84 -13.41
N SER A 63 -5.76 7.25 -12.59
CA SER A 63 -5.29 8.64 -12.57
C SER A 63 -4.68 9.06 -13.91
N ARG A 64 -3.93 8.18 -14.59
CA ARG A 64 -3.29 8.51 -15.87
C ARG A 64 -4.29 8.83 -16.97
N VAL A 65 -5.39 8.06 -17.06
CA VAL A 65 -6.44 8.30 -18.08
C VAL A 65 -7.03 9.70 -17.91
N PHE A 66 -7.38 10.10 -16.69
CA PHE A 66 -7.94 11.42 -16.41
C PHE A 66 -6.93 12.54 -16.74
N ILE A 67 -5.67 12.37 -16.36
CA ILE A 67 -4.63 13.37 -16.63
C ILE A 67 -4.43 13.56 -18.13
N GLU A 68 -4.34 12.48 -18.91
CA GLU A 68 -4.15 12.58 -20.37
C GLU A 68 -5.37 13.19 -21.07
N GLN A 69 -6.59 12.86 -20.64
CA GLN A 69 -7.81 13.48 -21.15
C GLN A 69 -7.85 14.99 -20.84
N ALA A 70 -7.55 15.37 -19.59
CA ALA A 70 -7.50 16.78 -19.20
C ALA A 70 -6.44 17.56 -19.98
N LYS A 71 -5.25 16.98 -20.21
CA LYS A 71 -4.23 17.58 -21.09
C LYS A 71 -4.78 17.82 -22.49
N GLY A 72 -5.49 16.85 -23.07
CA GLY A 72 -6.11 16.99 -24.38
C GLY A 72 -7.12 18.13 -24.44
N VAL A 73 -7.99 18.26 -23.43
CA VAL A 73 -8.97 19.36 -23.33
C VAL A 73 -8.27 20.72 -23.22
N ILE A 74 -7.25 20.85 -22.37
CA ILE A 74 -6.52 22.12 -22.18
C ILE A 74 -5.74 22.48 -23.45
N ALA A 75 -5.05 21.50 -24.06
CA ALA A 75 -4.27 21.68 -25.27
C ALA A 75 -5.12 22.16 -26.44
N GLU A 76 -6.26 21.50 -26.67
CA GLU A 76 -7.19 21.83 -27.74
C GLU A 76 -7.80 23.22 -27.57
N ARG A 77 -8.29 23.54 -26.37
CA ARG A 77 -8.92 24.83 -26.09
C ARG A 77 -7.97 26.02 -26.17
N ASN A 78 -6.73 25.83 -25.71
CA ASN A 78 -5.75 26.93 -25.62
C ASN A 78 -4.80 26.98 -26.83
N GLY A 79 -4.88 26.01 -27.75
CA GLY A 79 -3.96 25.92 -28.89
C GLY A 79 -2.51 25.67 -28.48
N ILE A 80 -2.28 24.95 -27.38
CA ILE A 80 -0.94 24.68 -26.82
C ILE A 80 -0.57 23.20 -26.94
N ASN A 81 0.71 22.88 -26.77
CA ASN A 81 1.16 21.50 -26.77
C ASN A 81 0.81 20.77 -25.45
N MET A 82 0.90 19.44 -25.47
CA MET A 82 0.52 18.58 -24.34
C MET A 82 1.42 18.76 -23.10
N ASP A 83 2.68 19.15 -23.27
CA ASP A 83 3.61 19.38 -22.15
C ASP A 83 3.26 20.66 -21.40
N GLU A 84 2.92 21.73 -22.13
CA GLU A 84 2.46 22.97 -21.52
C GLU A 84 1.08 22.79 -20.88
N ALA A 85 0.17 22.05 -21.51
CA ALA A 85 -1.11 21.69 -20.91
C ALA A 85 -0.93 20.94 -19.57
N PHE A 86 0.03 20.02 -19.51
CA PHE A 86 0.36 19.31 -18.27
C PHE A 86 0.93 20.22 -17.18
N GLN A 87 1.83 21.14 -17.57
CA GLN A 87 2.40 22.11 -16.64
C GLN A 87 1.31 23.01 -16.05
N ARG A 88 0.39 23.53 -16.86
CA ARG A 88 -0.73 24.35 -16.38
C ARG A 88 -1.67 23.57 -15.46
N LEU A 89 -2.01 22.32 -15.81
CA LEU A 89 -2.80 21.45 -14.94
C LEU A 89 -2.13 21.24 -13.57
N ARG A 90 -0.81 21.01 -13.57
CA ARG A 90 -0.02 20.82 -12.35
C ARG A 90 0.05 22.09 -11.51
N GLU A 91 0.23 23.26 -12.13
CA GLU A 91 0.22 24.56 -11.46
C GLU A 91 -1.14 24.87 -10.84
N HIS A 92 -2.22 24.59 -11.57
CA HIS A 92 -3.58 24.71 -11.07
C HIS A 92 -3.82 23.84 -9.83
N ALA A 93 -3.51 22.54 -9.92
CA ALA A 93 -3.66 21.62 -8.79
C ALA A 93 -2.85 22.07 -7.56
N ARG A 94 -1.60 22.52 -7.77
CA ARG A 94 -0.73 22.99 -6.68
C ARG A 94 -1.23 24.28 -6.04
N SER A 95 -1.68 25.26 -6.83
CA SER A 95 -2.21 26.52 -6.30
C SER A 95 -3.48 26.31 -5.47
N ARG A 96 -4.22 25.23 -5.73
CA ARG A 96 -5.41 24.81 -4.99
C ARG A 96 -5.15 23.78 -3.89
N GLN A 97 -3.90 23.32 -3.75
CA GLN A 97 -3.49 22.26 -2.83
C GLN A 97 -4.35 20.98 -2.95
N GLU A 98 -4.79 20.66 -4.15
CA GLU A 98 -5.65 19.51 -4.42
C GLU A 98 -4.91 18.41 -5.19
N PRO A 99 -5.36 17.15 -5.11
CA PRO A 99 -4.81 16.09 -5.92
C PRO A 99 -4.99 16.36 -7.41
N MET A 100 -3.95 16.11 -8.21
CA MET A 100 -3.98 16.36 -9.66
C MET A 100 -5.10 15.61 -10.40
N HIS A 101 -5.53 14.45 -9.87
CA HIS A 101 -6.67 13.70 -10.42
C HIS A 101 -7.99 14.46 -10.29
N THR A 102 -8.16 15.25 -9.21
CA THR A 102 -9.35 16.05 -8.96
C THR A 102 -9.42 17.20 -9.95
N SER A 103 -8.33 17.96 -10.10
CA SER A 103 -8.24 19.02 -11.11
C SER A 103 -8.49 18.50 -12.52
N ALA A 104 -7.92 17.33 -12.85
CA ALA A 104 -8.14 16.69 -14.15
C ALA A 104 -9.61 16.34 -14.38
N ALA A 105 -10.28 15.76 -13.38
CA ALA A 105 -11.71 15.45 -13.46
C ALA A 105 -12.57 16.71 -13.64
N ASP A 106 -12.20 17.81 -13.00
CA ASP A 106 -12.92 19.07 -13.10
C ASP A 106 -12.74 19.76 -14.46
N VAL A 107 -11.56 19.66 -15.06
CA VAL A 107 -11.30 20.11 -16.44
C VAL A 107 -12.15 19.30 -17.43
N ILE A 108 -12.15 17.97 -17.30
CA ILE A 108 -12.93 17.08 -18.18
C ILE A 108 -14.43 17.38 -18.05
N SER A 109 -14.90 17.61 -16.83
CA SER A 109 -16.30 17.96 -16.55
C SER A 109 -16.63 19.41 -16.89
N SER A 110 -15.66 20.19 -17.40
CA SER A 110 -15.77 21.63 -17.66
C SER A 110 -16.22 22.46 -16.45
N ARG A 111 -15.96 21.98 -15.24
CA ARG A 111 -16.18 22.73 -13.98
C ARG A 111 -15.12 23.79 -13.77
N VAL A 112 -13.93 23.59 -14.34
CA VAL A 112 -12.84 24.56 -14.32
C VAL A 112 -12.24 24.70 -15.72
N MET A 113 -11.73 25.89 -16.02
CA MET A 113 -10.96 26.19 -17.23
C MET A 113 -9.56 26.64 -16.82
N ILE A 114 -8.55 26.10 -17.52
CA ILE A 114 -7.11 26.28 -17.29
C ILE A 114 -6.47 26.67 -18.62
#